data_AF-A0A0N8T392-F1
#
_entry.id   AF-A0A0N8T392-F1
#
_cell.length_a   1.000
_cell.length_b   1.000
_cell.length_c   1.000
_cell.angle_alpha   90.00
_cell.angle_beta   90.00
_cell.angle_gamma   90.00
#
_symmetry.space_group_name_H-M   'P 1'
#
loop_
_entity.id
_entity.type
_entity.pdbx_description
1 polymer ?
#
loop_
_entity_poly.entity_id
_entity_poly.type
_entity_poly.pdbx_seq_one_letter_code
_entity_poly.pdbx_strand_id
1 'polypeptide(L)'
;MAGGLGGALQKLFAEWVNTIQIPDAQNALNRLTGLDINATFLTFNYTSTLTRVYQVPTENILHIHGESTDADSELVLGHGWGPAERTSLFDAVNHEDSDHRLIEAMQSLDDYFSITFKPSNDIIERNTDFFAGLAEVDQVVVLGHSLSPVDAPYLSAVVQALEHRQVSWTVATLPNDDLGEKTVLLNAVGVHPERIRYKLWSEFHDVSPNKQL
;
A
#
# COMPACT_ATOMS: atom_id res chain seq x y z
N MET A 1 24.73 -17.21 3.71
CA MET A 1 24.40 -16.65 5.04
C MET A 1 22.90 -16.79 5.17
N ALA A 2 22.42 -17.66 6.06
CA ALA A 2 21.00 -17.96 6.19
C ALA A 2 20.27 -16.70 6.68
N GLY A 3 19.51 -16.05 5.80
CA GLY A 3 18.63 -14.95 6.20
C GLY A 3 17.65 -15.50 7.23
N GLY A 4 17.61 -14.89 8.42
CA GLY A 4 16.69 -15.27 9.49
C GLY A 4 15.22 -15.22 9.02
N LEU A 5 14.28 -15.54 9.93
CA LEU A 5 12.85 -15.67 9.60
C LEU A 5 12.29 -14.53 8.72
N GLY A 6 12.68 -13.28 9.00
CA GLY A 6 12.25 -12.11 8.22
C GLY A 6 12.76 -12.13 6.77
N GLY A 7 14.05 -12.42 6.56
CA GLY A 7 14.64 -12.46 5.22
C GLY A 7 14.11 -13.63 4.39
N ALA A 8 13.88 -14.78 5.02
CA ALA A 8 13.24 -15.92 4.36
C ALA A 8 11.79 -15.60 3.94
N LEU A 9 11.02 -14.91 4.80
CA LEU A 9 9.66 -14.47 4.49
C LEU A 9 9.64 -13.49 3.30
N GLN A 10 10.50 -12.46 3.31
CA GLN A 10 10.59 -11.49 2.21
C GLN A 10 10.92 -12.18 0.89
N LYS A 11 11.88 -13.11 0.89
CA LYS A 11 12.24 -13.87 -0.31
C LYS A 11 11.09 -14.72 -0.82
N LEU A 12 10.46 -15.51 0.06
CA LEU A 12 9.32 -16.35 -0.33
C LEU A 12 8.13 -15.52 -0.81
N PHE A 13 7.95 -14.33 -0.24
CA PHE A 13 6.94 -13.39 -0.70
C PHE A 13 7.23 -12.88 -2.11
N ALA A 14 8.45 -12.41 -2.38
CA ALA A 14 8.84 -11.98 -3.73
C ALA A 14 8.72 -13.13 -4.75
N GLU A 15 9.17 -14.34 -4.38
CA GLU A 15 8.97 -15.53 -5.20
C GLU A 15 7.49 -15.79 -5.50
N TRP A 16 6.63 -15.70 -4.48
CA TRP A 16 5.19 -15.87 -4.65
C TRP A 16 4.57 -14.80 -5.55
N VAL A 17 4.90 -13.51 -5.36
CA VAL A 17 4.36 -12.43 -6.21
C VAL A 17 4.72 -12.67 -7.68
N ASN A 18 5.93 -13.13 -7.96
CA ASN A 18 6.37 -13.47 -9.32
C ASN A 18 5.61 -14.65 -9.94
N THR A 19 4.92 -15.49 -9.16
CA THR A 19 4.06 -16.55 -9.70
C THR A 19 2.70 -16.04 -10.17
N ILE A 20 2.28 -14.85 -9.73
CA ILE A 20 0.96 -14.29 -10.04
C ILE A 20 0.88 -13.98 -11.53
N GLN A 21 0.01 -14.70 -12.23
CA GLN A 21 -0.22 -14.49 -13.66
C GLN A 21 -1.10 -13.26 -13.87
N ILE A 22 -0.49 -12.18 -14.37
CA ILE A 22 -1.20 -10.96 -14.75
C ILE A 22 -1.63 -11.08 -16.21
N PRO A 23 -2.94 -11.01 -16.51
CA PRO A 23 -3.42 -10.99 -17.89
C PRO A 23 -2.95 -9.72 -18.61
N ASP A 24 -2.98 -9.74 -19.94
CA ASP A 24 -2.85 -8.51 -20.72
C ASP A 24 -4.18 -7.75 -20.79
N ALA A 25 -4.13 -6.55 -21.38
CA ALA A 25 -5.29 -5.69 -21.57
C ALA A 25 -6.46 -6.35 -22.35
N GLN A 26 -6.19 -7.37 -23.18
CA GLN A 26 -7.19 -8.07 -24.00
C GLN A 26 -7.87 -9.21 -23.23
N ASN A 27 -7.14 -9.85 -22.32
CA ASN A 27 -7.57 -11.03 -21.58
C ASN A 27 -8.08 -10.72 -20.16
N ALA A 28 -7.84 -9.51 -19.66
CA ALA A 28 -8.31 -9.10 -18.34
C ALA A 28 -9.84 -8.93 -18.31
N LEU A 29 -10.51 -9.75 -17.51
CA LEU A 29 -11.94 -9.67 -17.24
C LEU A 29 -12.22 -8.60 -16.17
N ASN A 30 -13.40 -7.98 -16.21
CA ASN A 30 -13.86 -7.00 -15.22
C ASN A 30 -12.84 -5.88 -14.97
N ARG A 31 -12.31 -5.27 -16.04
CA ARG A 31 -11.44 -4.10 -15.92
C ARG A 31 -12.24 -2.89 -15.46
N LEU A 32 -11.59 -1.99 -14.73
CA LEU A 32 -12.13 -0.65 -14.50
C LEU A 32 -12.30 0.05 -15.85
N THR A 33 -13.44 0.69 -16.05
CA THR A 33 -13.74 1.51 -17.23
C THR A 33 -13.43 2.97 -16.91
N GLY A 34 -12.86 3.68 -17.88
CA GLY A 34 -12.54 5.10 -17.72
C GLY A 34 -11.40 5.41 -16.73
N LEU A 35 -10.50 4.45 -16.47
CA LEU A 35 -9.25 4.76 -15.77
C LEU A 35 -8.43 5.73 -16.64
N ASP A 36 -8.14 6.92 -16.11
CA ASP A 36 -7.29 7.89 -16.81
C ASP A 36 -5.83 7.45 -16.72
N ILE A 37 -5.29 6.96 -17.84
CA ILE A 37 -3.91 6.47 -17.92
C ILE A 37 -2.87 7.59 -17.74
N ASN A 38 -3.26 8.86 -17.85
CA ASN A 38 -2.38 10.00 -17.65
C ASN A 38 -2.41 10.54 -16.21
N ALA A 39 -3.26 9.97 -15.34
CA ALA A 39 -3.28 10.31 -13.93
C ALA A 39 -2.00 9.82 -13.23
N THR A 40 -1.72 10.36 -12.04
CA THR A 40 -0.67 9.88 -11.16
C THR A 40 -1.19 8.73 -10.29
N PHE A 41 -0.41 7.66 -10.17
CA PHE A 41 -0.77 6.44 -9.45
C PHE A 41 0.19 6.18 -8.31
N LEU A 42 -0.31 6.22 -7.07
CA LEU A 42 0.35 5.63 -5.92
C LEU A 42 -0.19 4.21 -5.73
N THR A 43 0.64 3.19 -5.94
CA THR A 43 0.21 1.79 -5.81
C THR A 43 0.91 1.07 -4.67
N PHE A 44 0.11 0.32 -3.92
CA PHE A 44 0.53 -0.55 -2.83
C PHE A 44 0.66 -2.01 -3.30
N ASN A 45 0.26 -2.28 -4.54
CA ASN A 45 0.40 -3.59 -5.17
C ASN A 45 1.82 -3.77 -5.70
N TYR A 46 2.31 -4.99 -5.60
CA TYR A 46 3.64 -5.41 -6.04
C TYR A 46 3.66 -5.86 -7.51
N THR A 47 2.51 -5.96 -8.17
CA THR A 47 2.37 -6.50 -9.53
C THR A 47 2.28 -5.40 -10.58
N SER A 48 2.71 -5.72 -11.80
CA SER A 48 2.65 -4.86 -13.00
C SER A 48 1.24 -4.67 -13.58
N THR A 49 0.19 -4.71 -12.76
CA THR A 49 -1.21 -4.67 -13.23
C THR A 49 -1.53 -3.36 -13.96
N LEU A 50 -1.08 -2.21 -13.43
CA LEU A 50 -1.33 -0.90 -14.04
C LEU A 50 -0.69 -0.78 -15.42
N THR A 51 0.55 -1.26 -15.59
CA THR A 51 1.26 -1.24 -16.87
C THR A 51 0.72 -2.30 -17.84
N ARG A 52 0.58 -3.56 -17.42
CA ARG A 52 0.19 -4.68 -18.32
C ARG A 52 -1.28 -4.69 -18.71
N VAL A 53 -2.18 -4.39 -17.77
CA VAL A 53 -3.64 -4.44 -18.01
C VAL A 53 -4.15 -3.09 -18.48
N TYR A 54 -3.73 -2.00 -17.84
CA TYR A 54 -4.27 -0.67 -18.10
C TYR A 54 -3.41 0.20 -19.01
N GLN A 55 -2.18 -0.23 -19.33
CA GLN A 55 -1.25 0.52 -20.20
C GLN A 55 -0.92 1.92 -19.65
N VAL A 56 -0.92 2.05 -18.32
CA VAL A 56 -0.47 3.26 -17.65
C VAL A 56 1.06 3.40 -17.86
N PRO A 57 1.56 4.58 -18.27
CA PRO A 57 2.99 4.83 -18.38
C PRO A 57 3.71 4.66 -17.03
N THR A 58 4.90 4.06 -17.03
CA THR A 58 5.66 3.77 -15.80
C THR A 58 6.01 5.02 -15.00
N GLU A 59 6.27 6.14 -15.68
CA GLU A 59 6.56 7.45 -15.09
C GLU A 59 5.40 8.01 -14.26
N ASN A 60 4.18 7.53 -14.50
CA ASN A 60 3.00 7.93 -13.76
C ASN A 60 2.75 7.06 -12.52
N ILE A 61 3.55 6.01 -12.30
CA ILE A 61 3.30 5.01 -11.26
C ILE A 61 4.43 5.03 -10.24
N LEU A 62 4.07 5.25 -8.98
CA LEU A 62 4.94 4.96 -7.84
C LEU A 62 4.48 3.68 -7.15
N HIS A 63 5.29 2.63 -7.25
CA HIS A 63 5.18 1.44 -6.41
C HIS A 63 5.83 1.71 -5.06
N ILE A 64 5.03 2.18 -4.09
CA ILE A 64 5.55 2.64 -2.80
C ILE A 64 6.23 1.53 -1.98
N HIS A 65 5.91 0.28 -2.28
CA HIS A 65 6.51 -0.91 -1.66
C HIS A 65 7.39 -1.72 -2.62
N GLY A 66 7.76 -1.14 -3.76
CA GLY A 66 8.46 -1.86 -4.83
C GLY A 66 7.53 -2.66 -5.73
N GLU A 67 8.04 -2.94 -6.93
CA GLU A 67 7.42 -3.80 -7.94
C GLU A 67 8.22 -5.10 -8.03
N SER A 68 7.52 -6.23 -8.11
CA SER A 68 8.14 -7.53 -8.31
C SER A 68 8.42 -7.72 -9.80
N THR A 69 9.66 -7.45 -10.21
CA THR A 69 10.13 -7.67 -11.58
C THR A 69 10.92 -8.97 -11.72
N ASP A 70 11.53 -9.44 -10.63
CA ASP A 70 12.30 -10.68 -10.53
C ASP A 70 12.33 -11.20 -9.07
N ALA A 71 12.98 -12.34 -8.84
CA ALA A 71 13.05 -12.98 -7.52
C ALA A 71 13.91 -12.22 -6.49
N ASP A 72 14.73 -11.28 -6.95
CA ASP A 72 15.64 -10.48 -6.11
C ASP A 72 15.12 -9.05 -5.89
N SER A 73 13.89 -8.76 -6.36
CA SER A 73 13.26 -7.45 -6.22
C SER A 73 13.07 -7.09 -4.74
N GLU A 74 13.53 -5.90 -4.35
CA GLU A 74 13.39 -5.41 -2.98
C GLU A 74 11.94 -4.96 -2.73
N LEU A 75 11.14 -5.87 -2.17
CA LEU A 75 9.76 -5.60 -1.80
C LEU A 75 9.66 -5.21 -0.33
N VAL A 76 9.00 -4.09 -0.06
CA VAL A 76 8.73 -3.65 1.31
C VAL A 76 7.53 -4.41 1.84
N LEU A 77 7.78 -5.38 2.71
CA LEU A 77 6.75 -6.18 3.38
C LEU A 77 6.82 -6.05 4.89
N GLY A 78 5.65 -5.83 5.50
CA GLY A 78 5.41 -6.02 6.92
C GLY A 78 4.67 -4.85 7.57
N HIS A 79 4.88 -4.71 8.87
CA HIS A 79 4.14 -3.79 9.74
C HIS A 79 4.83 -2.43 9.90
N GLY A 80 4.04 -1.41 10.26
CA GLY A 80 4.53 -0.04 10.47
C GLY A 80 5.12 0.23 11.86
N TRP A 81 5.39 -0.80 12.68
CA TRP A 81 5.95 -0.61 14.02
C TRP A 81 7.47 -0.63 13.98
N GLY A 82 8.07 0.51 14.30
CA GLY A 82 9.52 0.66 14.33
C GLY A 82 10.15 -0.16 15.46
N PRO A 83 11.43 -0.57 15.34
CA PRO A 83 12.16 -1.20 16.43
C PRO A 83 12.17 -0.37 17.73
N ALA A 84 12.07 0.96 17.62
CA ALA A 84 12.00 1.87 18.77
C ALA A 84 10.61 1.96 19.43
N GLU A 85 9.56 1.50 18.76
CA GLU A 85 8.18 1.50 19.27
C GLU A 85 7.83 0.21 20.01
N ARG A 86 8.79 -0.71 20.09
CA ARG A 86 8.66 -2.02 20.71
C ARG A 86 9.75 -2.20 21.76
N THR A 87 9.37 -2.79 22.90
CA THR A 87 10.34 -3.34 23.84
C THR A 87 10.96 -4.59 23.23
N SER A 88 12.30 -4.63 23.12
CA SER A 88 13.01 -5.84 22.70
C SER A 88 12.59 -7.03 23.57
N LEU A 89 12.17 -8.12 22.93
CA LEU A 89 11.81 -9.34 23.64
C LEU A 89 13.06 -10.01 24.20
N PHE A 90 14.20 -9.88 23.53
CA PHE A 90 15.48 -10.34 24.04
C PHE A 90 15.81 -9.64 25.36
N ASP A 91 15.79 -8.30 25.39
CA ASP A 91 16.09 -7.53 26.60
C ASP A 91 15.09 -7.73 27.74
N ALA A 92 13.83 -8.10 27.41
CA ALA A 92 12.79 -8.36 28.39
C ALA A 92 12.91 -9.71 29.11
N VAL A 93 13.78 -10.61 28.64
CA VAL A 93 14.00 -11.93 29.25
C VAL A 93 15.07 -11.88 30.33
N ASN A 94 14.84 -12.55 31.45
CA ASN A 94 15.89 -12.75 32.46
C ASN A 94 16.91 -13.77 31.95
N HIS A 95 18.04 -13.28 31.44
CA HIS A 95 19.10 -14.10 30.85
C HIS A 95 19.81 -15.05 31.82
N GLU A 96 19.74 -14.81 33.14
CA GLU A 96 20.41 -15.64 34.14
C GLU A 96 19.62 -16.92 34.46
N ASP A 97 18.28 -16.84 34.40
CA ASP A 97 17.38 -17.94 34.78
C ASP A 97 16.73 -18.63 33.57
N SER A 98 16.92 -18.11 32.36
CA SER A 98 16.23 -18.59 31.16
C SER A 98 17.03 -19.63 30.37
N ASP A 99 16.31 -20.61 29.82
CA ASP A 99 16.87 -21.58 28.87
C ASP A 99 17.45 -20.84 27.66
N HIS A 100 18.65 -21.23 27.22
CA HIS A 100 19.31 -20.64 26.07
C HIS A 100 18.44 -20.64 24.80
N ARG A 101 17.61 -21.68 24.62
CA ARG A 101 16.67 -21.79 23.49
C ARG A 101 15.59 -20.72 23.52
N LEU A 102 15.16 -20.30 24.72
CA LEU A 102 14.19 -19.22 24.88
C LEU A 102 14.81 -17.88 24.48
N ILE A 103 16.06 -17.65 24.89
CA ILE A 103 16.82 -16.43 24.55
C ILE A 103 17.01 -16.33 23.04
N GLU A 104 17.47 -17.40 22.39
CA GLU A 104 17.63 -17.46 20.92
C GLU A 104 16.30 -17.24 20.17
N ALA A 105 15.20 -17.79 20.70
CA ALA A 105 13.87 -17.57 20.13
C ALA A 105 13.44 -16.11 20.22
N MET A 106 13.69 -15.43 21.35
CA MET A 106 13.36 -14.01 21.49
C MET A 106 14.19 -13.13 20.58
N GLN A 107 15.49 -13.41 20.44
CA GLN A 107 16.36 -12.71 19.49
C GLN A 107 15.86 -12.88 18.04
N SER A 108 15.51 -14.11 17.66
CA SER A 108 14.97 -14.40 16.32
C SER A 108 13.67 -13.65 16.03
N LEU A 109 12.84 -13.43 17.05
CA LEU A 109 11.63 -12.61 16.92
C LEU A 109 11.97 -11.12 16.74
N ASP A 110 12.87 -10.57 17.54
CA ASP A 110 13.29 -9.17 17.39
C ASP A 110 13.91 -8.90 16.01
N ASP A 111 14.73 -9.82 15.49
CA ASP A 111 15.27 -9.77 14.13
C ASP A 111 14.14 -9.82 13.08
N TYR A 112 13.15 -10.71 13.26
CA TYR A 112 11.99 -10.79 12.38
C TYR A 112 11.23 -9.47 12.30
N PHE A 113 10.90 -8.85 13.45
CA PHE A 113 10.18 -7.58 13.46
C PHE A 113 11.02 -6.44 12.88
N SER A 114 12.32 -6.42 13.16
CA SER A 114 13.22 -5.40 12.60
C SER A 114 13.35 -5.50 11.08
N ILE A 115 13.48 -6.72 10.55
CA ILE A 115 13.61 -6.96 9.09
C ILE A 115 12.29 -6.68 8.36
N THR A 116 11.15 -6.99 8.98
CA THR A 116 9.80 -6.77 8.41
C THR A 116 9.21 -5.41 8.81
N PHE A 117 10.02 -4.52 9.37
CA PHE A 117 9.61 -3.15 9.60
C PHE A 117 9.47 -2.43 8.25
N LYS A 118 8.37 -1.69 8.10
CA LYS A 118 8.13 -0.80 6.97
C LYS A 118 8.65 0.60 7.33
N PRO A 119 9.80 1.04 6.79
CA PRO A 119 10.35 2.37 7.09
C PRO A 119 9.61 3.45 6.28
N SER A 120 8.32 3.64 6.55
CA SER A 120 7.45 4.50 5.74
C SER A 120 7.99 5.93 5.62
N ASN A 121 8.57 6.49 6.69
CA ASN A 121 9.13 7.84 6.66
C ASN A 121 10.31 7.95 5.68
N ASP A 122 11.26 7.00 5.72
CA ASP A 122 12.39 6.97 4.81
C ASP A 122 11.93 6.76 3.35
N ILE A 123 10.90 5.93 3.15
CA ILE A 123 10.31 5.71 1.83
C ILE A 123 9.66 6.99 1.31
N ILE A 124 8.92 7.72 2.16
CA ILE A 124 8.32 9.01 1.81
C ILE A 124 9.41 10.03 1.45
N GLU A 125 10.48 10.11 2.25
CA GLU A 125 11.61 11.02 2.01
C GLU A 125 12.33 10.73 0.69
N ARG A 126 12.53 9.45 0.34
CA ARG A 126 13.12 9.06 -0.96
C ARG A 126 12.23 9.40 -2.16
N ASN A 127 10.93 9.61 -1.93
CA ASN A 127 9.94 9.87 -2.97
C ASN A 127 9.35 11.29 -2.89
N THR A 128 10.08 12.26 -2.31
CA THR A 128 9.59 13.64 -2.14
C THR A 128 9.14 14.28 -3.45
N ASP A 129 9.82 13.99 -4.56
CA ASP A 129 9.46 14.55 -5.87
C ASP A 129 8.07 14.08 -6.33
N PHE A 130 7.72 12.82 -6.07
CA PHE A 130 6.39 12.30 -6.33
C PHE A 130 5.34 13.04 -5.50
N PHE A 131 5.55 13.14 -4.19
CA PHE A 131 4.59 13.81 -3.30
C PHE A 131 4.46 15.31 -3.60
N ALA A 132 5.57 15.99 -3.92
CA ALA A 132 5.54 17.39 -4.35
C ALA A 132 4.71 17.60 -5.63
N GLY A 133 4.77 16.63 -6.57
CA GLY A 133 3.97 16.63 -7.79
C GLY A 133 2.46 16.54 -7.56
N LEU A 134 2.02 16.09 -6.37
CA LEU A 134 0.59 15.99 -6.05
C LEU A 134 -0.08 17.35 -5.84
N ALA A 135 0.68 18.44 -5.66
CA ALA A 135 0.13 19.79 -5.45
C ALA A 135 -0.84 20.23 -6.57
N GLU A 136 -0.71 19.66 -7.77
CA GLU A 136 -1.57 19.96 -8.92
C GLU A 136 -2.82 19.08 -9.04
N VAL A 137 -3.01 18.10 -8.15
CA VAL A 137 -4.12 17.13 -8.22
C VAL A 137 -5.45 17.75 -7.74
N ASP A 138 -6.50 17.57 -8.55
CA ASP A 138 -7.86 18.03 -8.27
C ASP A 138 -8.77 17.00 -7.60
N GLN A 139 -8.46 15.71 -7.79
CA GLN A 139 -9.27 14.61 -7.30
C GLN A 139 -8.38 13.43 -6.90
N VAL A 140 -8.71 12.81 -5.77
CA VAL A 140 -8.13 11.53 -5.35
C VAL A 140 -9.17 10.43 -5.51
N VAL A 141 -8.77 9.31 -6.11
CA VAL A 141 -9.60 8.10 -6.22
C VAL A 141 -8.87 6.95 -5.54
N VAL A 142 -9.49 6.38 -4.51
CA VAL A 142 -8.96 5.26 -3.73
C VAL A 142 -9.61 3.97 -4.22
N LEU A 143 -8.79 3.06 -4.73
CA LEU A 143 -9.23 1.80 -5.34
C LEU A 143 -8.67 0.61 -4.56
N GLY A 144 -9.54 -0.20 -3.94
CA GLY A 144 -9.16 -1.48 -3.33
C GLY A 144 -8.24 -1.39 -2.11
N HIS A 145 -8.04 -0.18 -1.56
CA HIS A 145 -7.19 0.03 -0.39
C HIS A 145 -7.96 -0.18 0.91
N SER A 146 -7.34 -0.85 1.89
CA SER A 146 -7.96 -1.14 3.19
C SER A 146 -8.11 0.11 4.07
N LEU A 147 -7.28 1.14 3.83
CA LEU A 147 -7.12 2.33 4.68
C LEU A 147 -6.60 1.99 6.09
N SER A 148 -5.98 0.83 6.24
CA SER A 148 -5.42 0.36 7.50
C SER A 148 -4.40 1.35 8.08
N PRO A 149 -4.34 1.49 9.42
CA PRO A 149 -3.32 2.31 10.09
C PRO A 149 -1.88 1.99 9.69
N VAL A 150 -1.61 0.77 9.22
CA VAL A 150 -0.27 0.35 8.75
C VAL A 150 0.23 1.20 7.57
N ASP A 151 -0.68 1.68 6.72
CA ASP A 151 -0.35 2.50 5.54
C ASP A 151 -0.73 3.97 5.73
N ALA A 152 -1.20 4.35 6.93
CA ALA A 152 -1.59 5.72 7.25
C ALA A 152 -0.48 6.76 6.99
N PRO A 153 0.82 6.51 7.24
CA PRO A 153 1.87 7.49 6.95
C PRO A 153 1.88 7.96 5.49
N TYR A 154 1.65 7.06 4.53
CA TYR A 154 1.60 7.43 3.11
C TYR A 154 0.35 8.24 2.78
N LEU A 155 -0.80 7.88 3.35
CA LEU A 155 -2.03 8.64 3.17
C LEU A 155 -1.91 10.04 3.77
N SER A 156 -1.28 10.18 4.94
CA SER A 156 -0.99 11.48 5.54
C SER A 156 -0.04 12.31 4.67
N ALA A 157 0.98 11.71 4.05
CA ALA A 157 1.85 12.41 3.11
C ALA A 157 1.08 12.90 1.87
N VAL A 158 0.16 12.09 1.33
CA VAL A 158 -0.75 12.52 0.25
C VAL A 158 -1.62 13.70 0.71
N VAL A 159 -2.26 13.62 1.88
CA VAL A 159 -3.12 14.70 2.40
C VAL A 159 -2.33 15.99 2.61
N GLN A 160 -1.12 15.89 3.18
CA GLN A 160 -0.24 17.03 3.39
C GLN A 160 0.16 17.70 2.07
N ALA A 161 0.49 16.93 1.05
CA ALA A 161 0.81 17.46 -0.27
C ALA A 161 -0.37 18.22 -0.92
N LEU A 162 -1.61 17.91 -0.52
CA LEU A 162 -2.85 18.51 -1.01
C LEU A 162 -3.41 19.61 -0.11
N GLU A 163 -2.76 19.93 1.02
CA GLU A 163 -3.34 20.72 2.12
C GLU A 163 -3.85 22.11 1.69
N HIS A 164 -3.22 22.71 0.68
CA HIS A 164 -3.60 24.03 0.16
C HIS A 164 -4.82 24.01 -0.78
N ARG A 165 -5.44 22.84 -1.01
CA ARG A 165 -6.53 22.66 -1.97
C ARG A 165 -7.74 21.95 -1.38
N GLN A 166 -8.89 22.24 -2.00
CA GLN A 166 -10.16 21.56 -1.71
C GLN A 166 -10.31 20.36 -2.64
N VAL A 167 -9.59 19.28 -2.34
CA VAL A 167 -9.56 18.08 -3.18
C VAL A 167 -10.66 17.10 -2.80
N SER A 168 -11.41 16.62 -3.77
CA SER A 168 -12.45 15.61 -3.55
C SER A 168 -11.86 14.21 -3.53
N TRP A 169 -12.33 13.37 -2.61
CA TRP A 169 -11.89 11.99 -2.44
C TRP A 169 -13.03 11.05 -2.82
N THR A 170 -12.81 10.20 -3.82
CA THR A 170 -13.74 9.11 -4.17
C THR A 170 -13.15 7.79 -3.70
N VAL A 171 -13.88 7.04 -2.88
CA VAL A 171 -13.42 5.77 -2.33
C VAL A 171 -14.28 4.65 -2.90
N ALA A 172 -13.66 3.71 -3.60
CA ALA A 172 -14.34 2.52 -4.09
C ALA A 172 -14.59 1.54 -2.93
N THR A 173 -15.82 1.04 -2.83
CA THR A 173 -16.26 0.16 -1.73
C THR A 173 -16.95 -1.09 -2.25
N LEU A 174 -16.89 -2.16 -1.46
CA LEU A 174 -17.70 -3.35 -1.66
C LEU A 174 -19.05 -3.21 -0.94
N PRO A 175 -20.09 -3.98 -1.32
CA PRO A 175 -21.42 -3.88 -0.71
C PRO A 175 -21.48 -4.03 0.81
N ASN A 176 -20.52 -4.75 1.39
CA ASN A 176 -20.47 -5.05 2.83
C ASN A 176 -19.40 -4.23 3.57
N ASP A 177 -18.79 -3.24 2.92
CA ASP A 177 -17.79 -2.38 3.57
C ASP A 177 -18.46 -1.49 4.63
N ASP A 178 -17.79 -1.33 5.78
CA ASP A 178 -18.18 -0.35 6.79
C ASP A 178 -17.73 1.06 6.36
N LEU A 179 -18.66 1.84 5.80
CA LEU A 179 -18.42 3.21 5.38
C LEU A 179 -18.11 4.15 6.57
N GLY A 180 -18.63 3.83 7.75
CA GLY A 180 -18.36 4.58 8.98
C GLY A 180 -16.90 4.43 9.39
N GLU A 181 -16.41 3.19 9.41
CA GLU A 181 -15.00 2.88 9.68
C GLU A 181 -14.07 3.56 8.67
N LYS A 182 -14.34 3.44 7.36
CA LYS A 182 -13.54 4.11 6.32
C LYS A 182 -13.51 5.63 6.48
N THR A 183 -14.63 6.25 6.87
CA THR A 183 -14.71 7.69 7.13
C THR A 183 -13.84 8.07 8.32
N VAL A 184 -13.87 7.29 9.40
CA VAL A 184 -13.02 7.51 10.58
C VAL A 184 -11.53 7.42 10.23
N LEU A 185 -11.13 6.39 9.47
CA LEU A 185 -9.74 6.19 9.05
C LEU A 185 -9.24 7.33 8.16
N LEU A 186 -10.03 7.78 7.19
CA LEU A 186 -9.70 8.91 6.33
C LEU A 186 -9.65 10.24 7.09
N ASN A 187 -10.57 10.44 8.03
CA ASN A 187 -10.54 11.62 8.89
C ASN A 187 -9.32 11.63 9.81
N ALA A 188 -8.89 10.46 10.31
CA ALA A 188 -7.70 10.34 11.15
C ALA A 188 -6.41 10.77 10.43
N VAL A 189 -6.34 10.62 9.10
CA VAL A 189 -5.21 11.10 8.28
C VAL A 189 -5.41 12.51 7.72
N GLY A 190 -6.52 13.18 8.05
CA GLY A 190 -6.78 14.59 7.72
C GLY A 190 -7.75 14.85 6.57
N VAL A 191 -8.44 13.83 6.04
CA VAL A 191 -9.47 14.04 5.00
C VAL A 191 -10.81 14.40 5.65
N HIS A 192 -11.29 15.62 5.40
CA HIS A 192 -12.59 16.04 5.91
C HIS A 192 -13.75 15.21 5.31
N PRO A 193 -14.71 14.72 6.14
CA PRO A 193 -15.82 13.87 5.68
C PRO A 193 -16.65 14.46 4.53
N GLU A 194 -16.82 15.78 4.49
CA GLU A 194 -17.56 16.48 3.43
C GLU A 194 -16.92 16.34 2.03
N ARG A 195 -15.62 16.03 1.98
CA ARG A 195 -14.87 15.81 0.74
C ARG A 195 -14.89 14.35 0.29
N ILE A 196 -15.40 13.43 1.13
CA ILE A 196 -15.40 12.00 0.86
C ILE A 196 -16.69 11.60 0.16
N ARG A 197 -16.55 10.86 -0.94
CA ARG A 197 -17.65 10.23 -1.67
C ARG A 197 -17.37 8.75 -1.82
N TYR A 198 -18.36 7.92 -1.54
CA TYR A 198 -18.27 6.49 -1.75
C TYR A 198 -18.93 6.11 -3.07
N LYS A 199 -18.31 5.15 -3.77
CA LYS A 199 -18.88 4.50 -4.96
C LYS A 199 -18.66 3.01 -4.84
N LEU A 200 -19.65 2.20 -5.22
CA LEU A 200 -19.47 0.76 -5.30
C LEU A 200 -18.44 0.43 -6.38
N TRP A 201 -17.60 -0.57 -6.10
CA TRP A 201 -16.60 -1.05 -7.04
C TRP A 201 -17.20 -1.41 -8.40
N SER A 202 -18.42 -1.97 -8.42
CA SER A 202 -19.18 -2.28 -9.64
C SER A 202 -19.44 -1.06 -10.52
N GLU A 203 -19.61 0.12 -9.94
CA GLU A 203 -19.86 1.37 -10.69
C GLU A 203 -18.62 1.82 -11.48
N PHE A 204 -17.43 1.32 -11.16
CA PHE A 204 -16.22 1.55 -11.93
C PHE A 204 -16.05 0.55 -13.09
N HIS A 205 -16.93 -0.44 -13.20
CA HIS A 205 -16.95 -1.38 -14.34
C HIS A 205 -18.02 -1.02 -15.37
N ASP A 206 -19.09 -0.36 -14.94
CA ASP A 206 -20.20 0.00 -15.83
C ASP A 206 -19.85 1.19 -16.72
N VAL A 207 -19.62 0.90 -18.01
CA VAL A 207 -19.95 1.89 -19.05
C VAL A 207 -21.47 1.96 -19.05
N SER A 208 -22.08 2.99 -18.45
CA SER A 208 -23.48 3.28 -18.78
C SER A 208 -23.54 3.58 -20.28
N PRO A 209 -24.12 2.72 -21.14
CA PRO A 209 -24.44 3.12 -22.49
C PRO A 209 -25.80 3.78 -22.35
N ASN A 210 -25.81 5.09 -22.14
CA ASN A 210 -26.99 5.89 -22.43
C ASN A 210 -27.15 5.89 -23.97
N LYS A 211 -27.59 4.75 -24.53
CA LYS A 211 -28.20 4.68 -25.85
C LYS A 211 -29.69 4.91 -25.65
N GLN A 212 -30.04 6.18 -25.52
CA GLN A 212 -31.36 6.62 -25.95
C GLN A 212 -31.39 6.56 -27.48
N LEU A 213 -32.24 5.68 -28.01
CA LEU A 213 -32.97 5.88 -29.25
C LEU A 213 -34.44 5.66 -28.93
#